data_AF-V9D7K4-F1
#
_entry.id   AF-V9D7K4-F1
#
_cell.length_a   1.000
_cell.length_b   1.000
_cell.length_c   1.000
_cell.angle_alpha   90.00
_cell.angle_beta   90.00
_cell.angle_gamma   90.00
#
_symmetry.space_group_name_H-M   'P 1'
#
loop_
_entity.id
_entity.type
_entity.pdbx_description
1 polymer ?
#
loop_
_entity_poly.entity_id
_entity_poly.type
_entity_poly.pdbx_seq_one_letter_code
_entity_poly.pdbx_strand_id
1 'polypeptide(L)'
;MSNSIPTTTSGYRIDLKAGSFDGLHLDASMPVPALGADDVLISVQAVSLNYRDIAMPLKLYPAYTKEDLVPCSDGAGVVVAVGSGVKALKAGDKVCPTFFQDFEDGYATKASRATSLGGLNDGVLRKHAVFREKGLIKIPDFLSTVEASTLPCAALTAWNALFGVGGRSLEPGHWVLTQGSGGVSIFALLFAKALGAHVVATTGDKGKEQKLKDLGADLVINYRDNPTWGRTAMEFIEKQGGTGAQHVIEVGGETTMEQSLKAVAPEGLISIIGFLGGNPAERKTGFWDCFTSACLVRGVLVGSKKQFRDMLSFMEDKGVRPVVDEKTFKFEKAREAYEYLLAQKFFGKVVMEVQN
;
A
#
# COMPACT_ATOMS: atom_id res chain seq x y z
N MET A 1 -34.30 -10.67 10.25
CA MET A 1 -33.94 -11.01 11.64
C MET A 1 -32.82 -10.07 12.04
N SER A 2 -32.96 -9.31 13.13
CA SER A 2 -31.87 -8.47 13.62
C SER A 2 -30.75 -9.38 14.13
N ASN A 3 -29.68 -9.55 13.36
CA ASN A 3 -28.49 -10.21 13.87
C ASN A 3 -28.00 -9.39 15.07
N SER A 4 -28.00 -9.99 16.25
CA SER A 4 -27.49 -9.35 17.47
C SER A 4 -26.04 -8.95 17.24
N ILE A 5 -25.71 -7.70 17.56
CA ILE A 5 -24.32 -7.21 17.50
C ILE A 5 -23.46 -8.07 18.44
N PRO A 6 -22.37 -8.68 17.95
CA PRO A 6 -21.47 -9.46 18.81
C PRO A 6 -20.84 -8.54 19.86
N THR A 7 -20.78 -9.02 21.10
CA THR A 7 -20.11 -8.31 22.21
C THR A 7 -18.63 -8.68 22.31
N THR A 8 -18.23 -9.82 21.73
CA THR A 8 -16.84 -10.28 21.62
C THR A 8 -16.49 -10.70 20.20
N THR A 9 -15.21 -10.66 19.87
CA THR A 9 -14.65 -11.09 18.58
C THR A 9 -13.29 -11.76 18.80
N SER A 10 -12.83 -12.54 17.83
CA SER A 10 -11.43 -12.96 17.80
C SER A 10 -10.58 -12.03 16.92
N GLY A 11 -9.31 -11.91 17.24
CA GLY A 11 -8.36 -11.06 16.55
C GLY A 11 -6.92 -11.35 16.98
N TYR A 12 -5.96 -10.92 16.18
CA TYR A 12 -4.57 -10.97 16.60
C TYR A 12 -4.20 -9.70 17.34
N ARG A 13 -3.36 -9.86 18.37
CA ARG A 13 -2.62 -8.77 19.00
C ARG A 13 -1.13 -8.98 18.77
N ILE A 14 -0.37 -7.92 18.83
CA ILE A 14 1.09 -7.98 18.69
C ILE A 14 1.79 -7.25 19.82
N ASP A 15 2.62 -7.97 20.56
CA ASP A 15 3.57 -7.41 21.53
C ASP A 15 4.89 -7.09 20.81
N LEU A 16 5.18 -5.80 20.64
CA LEU A 16 6.37 -5.34 19.92
C LEU A 16 7.65 -5.49 20.76
N LYS A 17 7.54 -5.70 22.08
CA LYS A 17 8.71 -5.92 22.95
C LYS A 17 9.46 -7.19 22.55
N ALA A 18 8.74 -8.20 22.09
CA ALA A 18 9.29 -9.47 21.60
C ALA A 18 10.39 -9.28 20.54
N GLY A 19 10.29 -8.24 19.69
CA GLY A 19 11.29 -7.99 18.64
C GLY A 19 11.29 -9.07 17.54
N SER A 20 10.25 -9.89 17.46
CA SER A 20 10.08 -10.98 16.51
C SER A 20 8.59 -11.18 16.22
N PHE A 21 8.26 -12.11 15.32
CA PHE A 21 6.88 -12.51 15.08
C PHE A 21 6.28 -13.37 16.21
N ASP A 22 7.06 -13.79 17.21
CA ASP A 22 6.53 -14.52 18.39
C ASP A 22 5.61 -13.65 19.26
N GLY A 23 5.71 -12.32 19.14
CA GLY A 23 4.78 -11.40 19.79
C GLY A 23 3.37 -11.42 19.20
N LEU A 24 3.18 -12.01 18.01
CA LEU A 24 1.88 -12.13 17.34
C LEU A 24 1.09 -13.30 17.94
N HIS A 25 -0.02 -13.00 18.60
CA HIS A 25 -0.85 -14.01 19.27
C HIS A 25 -2.34 -13.78 18.99
N LEU A 26 -3.08 -14.90 18.88
CA LEU A 26 -4.52 -14.87 18.70
C LEU A 26 -5.20 -14.63 20.05
N ASP A 27 -5.96 -13.55 20.15
CA ASP A 27 -6.93 -13.32 21.22
C ASP A 27 -8.31 -13.78 20.73
N ALA A 28 -8.85 -14.81 21.39
CA ALA A 28 -10.13 -15.41 21.01
C ALA A 28 -11.35 -14.62 21.51
N SER A 29 -11.18 -13.67 22.43
CA SER A 29 -12.29 -13.01 23.13
C SER A 29 -12.03 -11.51 23.37
N MET A 30 -11.64 -10.81 22.31
CA MET A 30 -11.53 -9.36 22.32
C MET A 30 -12.91 -8.72 22.47
N PRO A 31 -13.06 -7.64 23.26
CA PRO A 31 -14.32 -6.90 23.31
C PRO A 31 -14.58 -6.19 21.98
N VAL A 32 -15.83 -6.25 21.51
CA VAL A 32 -16.32 -5.39 20.41
C VAL A 32 -16.85 -4.10 21.05
N PRO A 33 -16.34 -2.91 20.68
CA PRO A 33 -16.86 -1.66 21.20
C PRO A 33 -18.37 -1.50 20.96
N ALA A 34 -19.06 -0.88 21.92
CA ALA A 34 -20.46 -0.53 21.73
C ALA A 34 -20.62 0.39 20.50
N LEU A 35 -21.67 0.16 19.71
CA LEU A 35 -21.91 0.90 18.48
C LEU A 35 -22.49 2.29 18.80
N GLY A 36 -21.70 3.35 18.61
CA GLY A 36 -22.16 4.73 18.73
C GLY A 36 -23.04 5.18 17.56
N ALA A 37 -23.57 6.40 17.64
CA ALA A 37 -24.50 6.94 16.64
C ALA A 37 -23.88 7.05 15.23
N ASP A 38 -22.61 7.45 15.13
CA ASP A 38 -21.91 7.64 13.85
C ASP A 38 -21.03 6.43 13.47
N ASP A 39 -21.15 5.34 14.22
CA ASP A 39 -20.27 4.19 14.10
C ASP A 39 -20.86 3.12 13.19
N VAL A 40 -19.98 2.34 12.59
CA VAL A 40 -20.29 1.25 11.68
C VAL A 40 -19.52 0.03 12.15
N LEU A 41 -20.25 -1.04 12.41
CA LEU A 41 -19.68 -2.36 12.68
C LEU A 41 -19.47 -3.08 11.35
N ILE A 42 -18.24 -3.49 11.10
CA ILE A 42 -17.90 -4.33 9.95
C ILE A 42 -17.46 -5.72 10.40
N SER A 43 -17.84 -6.72 9.62
CA SER A 43 -17.20 -8.03 9.62
C SER A 43 -16.04 -7.97 8.62
N VAL A 44 -14.82 -8.14 9.11
CA VAL A 44 -13.63 -8.12 8.26
C VAL A 44 -13.55 -9.45 7.52
N GLN A 45 -13.44 -9.37 6.21
CA GLN A 45 -13.45 -10.53 5.31
C GLN A 45 -12.04 -10.83 4.79
N ALA A 46 -11.22 -9.81 4.55
CA ALA A 46 -9.84 -9.98 4.12
C ALA A 46 -8.94 -8.88 4.69
N VAL A 47 -7.68 -9.24 4.96
CA VAL A 47 -6.62 -8.35 5.43
C VAL A 47 -5.40 -8.53 4.53
N SER A 48 -4.82 -7.44 4.04
CA SER A 48 -3.60 -7.52 3.22
C SER A 48 -2.39 -7.01 3.99
N LEU A 49 -1.24 -7.63 3.74
CA LEU A 49 0.00 -7.27 4.42
C LEU A 49 0.77 -6.21 3.66
N ASN A 50 1.36 -5.28 4.40
CA ASN A 50 2.31 -4.29 3.93
C ASN A 50 3.66 -4.50 4.63
N TYR A 51 4.74 -3.99 4.05
CA TYR A 51 6.08 -4.15 4.64
C TYR A 51 6.17 -3.61 6.08
N ARG A 52 5.44 -2.54 6.39
CA ARG A 52 5.36 -2.00 7.76
C ARG A 52 4.89 -3.04 8.78
N ASP A 53 4.02 -3.96 8.39
CA ASP A 53 3.43 -4.95 9.30
C ASP A 53 4.48 -5.95 9.80
N ILE A 54 5.52 -6.21 9.02
CA ILE A 54 6.70 -6.99 9.43
C ILE A 54 7.82 -6.12 10.01
N ALA A 55 7.97 -4.88 9.54
CA ALA A 55 9.03 -3.99 10.02
C ALA A 55 8.81 -3.54 11.48
N MET A 56 7.56 -3.33 11.90
CA MET A 56 7.23 -2.93 13.28
C MET A 56 7.66 -3.99 14.32
N PRO A 57 7.23 -5.26 14.24
CA PRO A 57 7.66 -6.27 15.21
C PRO A 57 9.15 -6.56 15.16
N LEU A 58 9.82 -6.37 14.02
CA LEU A 58 11.27 -6.51 13.89
C LEU A 58 12.06 -5.27 14.33
N LYS A 59 11.38 -4.22 14.82
CA LYS A 59 11.98 -2.94 15.25
C LYS A 59 12.78 -2.22 14.15
N LEU A 60 12.38 -2.44 12.89
CA LEU A 60 12.95 -1.79 11.70
C LEU A 60 12.12 -0.60 11.22
N TYR A 61 10.90 -0.43 11.74
CA TYR A 61 10.01 0.67 11.31
C TYR A 61 10.49 2.02 11.86
N PRO A 62 10.69 3.05 11.03
CA PRO A 62 11.34 4.30 11.43
C PRO A 62 10.44 5.26 12.24
N ALA A 63 9.16 4.91 12.42
CA ALA A 63 8.20 5.73 13.14
C ALA A 63 7.67 5.00 14.37
N TYR A 64 7.26 5.79 15.37
CA TYR A 64 6.66 5.25 16.59
C TYR A 64 5.38 4.46 16.28
N THR A 65 5.25 3.33 16.96
CA THR A 65 4.09 2.43 16.94
C THR A 65 3.67 2.21 18.38
N LYS A 66 2.36 2.22 18.68
CA LYS A 66 1.91 1.95 20.05
C LYS A 66 2.20 0.49 20.41
N GLU A 67 2.37 0.21 21.70
CA GLU A 67 2.48 -1.15 22.20
C GLU A 67 1.12 -1.86 22.21
N ASP A 68 1.15 -3.19 22.19
CA ASP A 68 -0.01 -4.09 22.33
C ASP A 68 -1.24 -3.63 21.51
N LEU A 69 -1.14 -3.81 20.19
CA LEU A 69 -2.17 -3.39 19.24
C LEU A 69 -2.73 -4.56 18.43
N VAL A 70 -3.91 -4.36 17.87
CA VAL A 70 -4.34 -5.15 16.70
C VAL A 70 -3.50 -4.72 15.51
N PRO A 71 -2.77 -5.62 14.83
CA PRO A 71 -1.90 -5.23 13.71
C PRO A 71 -2.67 -5.08 12.38
N CYS A 72 -1.92 -4.71 11.34
CA CYS A 72 -2.36 -4.46 9.96
C CYS A 72 -3.26 -3.23 9.79
N SER A 73 -2.98 -2.44 8.74
CA SER A 73 -3.78 -1.25 8.38
C SER A 73 -4.85 -1.55 7.31
N ASP A 74 -4.59 -2.57 6.49
CA ASP A 74 -5.27 -2.79 5.23
C ASP A 74 -6.26 -3.96 5.34
N GLY A 75 -7.53 -3.68 5.09
CA GLY A 75 -8.56 -4.70 5.11
C GLY A 75 -9.78 -4.33 4.29
N ALA A 76 -10.66 -5.29 4.08
CA ALA A 76 -11.98 -5.06 3.54
C ALA A 76 -12.98 -5.97 4.24
N GLY A 77 -14.21 -5.51 4.32
CA GLY A 77 -15.26 -6.19 5.03
C GLY A 77 -16.64 -5.86 4.52
N VAL A 78 -17.63 -6.41 5.21
CA VAL A 78 -19.05 -6.15 4.96
C VAL A 78 -19.63 -5.47 6.20
N VAL A 79 -20.43 -4.43 5.98
CA VAL A 79 -21.15 -3.76 7.07
C VAL A 79 -22.16 -4.73 7.68
N VAL A 80 -22.09 -4.90 9.00
CA VAL A 80 -23.00 -5.75 9.79
C VAL A 80 -24.12 -4.90 10.39
N ALA A 81 -23.75 -3.77 11.00
CA ALA A 81 -24.68 -2.86 11.65
C ALA A 81 -24.17 -1.41 11.56
N VAL A 82 -25.10 -0.47 11.62
CA VAL A 82 -24.81 0.97 11.58
C VAL A 82 -25.50 1.67 12.74
N GLY A 83 -24.84 2.69 13.29
CA GLY A 83 -25.44 3.60 14.25
C GLY A 83 -26.55 4.45 13.63
N SER A 84 -27.39 5.06 14.47
CA SER A 84 -28.56 5.83 14.05
C SER A 84 -28.24 7.11 13.26
N GLY A 85 -27.01 7.62 13.35
CA GLY A 85 -26.52 8.82 12.66
C GLY A 85 -25.83 8.53 11.32
N VAL A 86 -25.57 7.27 10.98
CA VAL A 86 -24.95 6.84 9.72
C VAL A 86 -25.91 7.04 8.55
N LYS A 87 -25.42 7.60 7.44
CA LYS A 87 -26.27 7.99 6.29
C LYS A 87 -25.85 7.38 4.97
N ALA A 88 -24.55 7.19 4.76
CA ALA A 88 -23.95 6.77 3.50
C ALA A 88 -23.79 5.24 3.39
N LEU A 89 -23.82 4.53 4.52
CA LEU A 89 -23.58 3.08 4.59
C LEU A 89 -24.78 2.35 5.19
N LYS A 90 -24.99 1.11 4.75
CA LYS A 90 -25.99 0.18 5.31
C LYS A 90 -25.42 -1.24 5.41
N ALA A 91 -26.09 -2.08 6.21
CA ALA A 91 -25.76 -3.50 6.28
C ALA A 91 -25.72 -4.15 4.89
N GLY A 92 -24.69 -4.99 4.67
CA GLY A 92 -24.42 -5.64 3.38
C GLY A 92 -23.49 -4.84 2.45
N ASP A 93 -23.25 -3.55 2.68
CA ASP A 93 -22.28 -2.79 1.87
C ASP A 93 -20.86 -3.32 2.08
N LYS A 94 -20.11 -3.51 0.98
CA LYS A 94 -18.66 -3.79 1.02
C LYS A 94 -17.90 -2.50 1.30
N VAL A 95 -16.96 -2.54 2.24
CA VAL A 95 -16.21 -1.35 2.68
C VAL A 95 -14.74 -1.66 2.95
N CYS A 96 -13.90 -0.64 2.78
CA CYS A 96 -12.54 -0.60 3.32
C CYS A 96 -12.43 0.49 4.38
N PRO A 97 -11.75 0.24 5.52
CA PRO A 97 -11.25 1.32 6.33
C PRO A 97 -10.13 2.07 5.61
N THR A 98 -10.09 3.39 5.80
CA THR A 98 -8.99 4.22 5.32
C THR A 98 -7.76 4.05 6.21
N PHE A 99 -6.56 4.14 5.63
CA PHE A 99 -5.32 4.02 6.39
C PHE A 99 -5.25 5.03 7.55
N PHE A 100 -5.53 6.31 7.25
CA PHE A 100 -5.76 7.36 8.23
C PHE A 100 -7.26 7.59 8.37
N GLN A 101 -7.81 7.40 9.57
CA GLN A 101 -9.26 7.51 9.81
C GLN A 101 -9.78 8.94 9.69
N ASP A 102 -8.92 9.94 9.91
CA ASP A 102 -9.27 11.37 9.93
C ASP A 102 -8.50 12.20 8.90
N PHE A 103 -8.35 11.68 7.67
CA PHE A 103 -7.72 12.42 6.57
C PHE A 103 -8.64 12.50 5.35
N GLU A 104 -9.55 13.48 5.35
CA GLU A 104 -10.51 13.63 4.24
C GLU A 104 -9.83 14.09 2.95
N ASP A 105 -9.10 15.21 2.99
CA ASP A 105 -8.41 15.78 1.84
C ASP A 105 -7.31 16.79 2.25
N GLY A 106 -6.57 17.30 1.28
CA GLY A 106 -5.57 18.35 1.46
C GLY A 106 -4.25 17.81 2.05
N TYR A 107 -3.64 18.58 2.94
CA TYR A 107 -2.36 18.21 3.55
C TYR A 107 -2.56 17.40 4.83
N ALA A 108 -1.80 16.32 4.98
CA ALA A 108 -1.79 15.54 6.20
C ALA A 108 -1.31 16.40 7.39
N THR A 109 -2.05 16.35 8.50
CA THR A 109 -1.69 17.04 9.75
C THR A 109 -1.13 16.05 10.75
N LYS A 110 -0.54 16.54 11.86
CA LYS A 110 -0.14 15.65 12.97
C LYS A 110 -1.35 14.85 13.51
N ALA A 111 -2.51 15.50 13.61
CA ALA A 111 -3.74 14.87 14.09
C ALA A 111 -4.24 13.77 13.13
N SER A 112 -4.30 14.03 11.82
CA SER A 112 -4.75 13.02 10.87
C SER A 112 -3.79 11.82 10.83
N ARG A 113 -2.47 12.06 10.88
CA ARG A 113 -1.46 10.99 10.94
C ARG A 113 -1.54 10.16 12.23
N ALA A 114 -1.96 10.77 13.34
CA ALA A 114 -2.17 10.07 14.60
C ALA A 114 -3.29 9.02 14.52
N THR A 115 -4.13 9.05 13.48
CA THR A 115 -5.24 8.11 13.28
C THR A 115 -4.90 6.92 12.37
N SER A 116 -3.61 6.63 12.16
CA SER A 116 -3.15 5.49 11.36
C SER A 116 -3.52 4.15 11.99
N LEU A 117 -4.19 3.29 11.22
CA LEU A 117 -4.55 1.93 11.63
C LEU A 117 -3.33 1.00 11.69
N GLY A 118 -3.38 0.01 12.58
CA GLY A 118 -2.31 -0.98 12.76
C GLY A 118 -0.98 -0.32 13.12
N GLY A 119 -1.01 0.83 13.80
CA GLY A 119 0.14 1.67 14.06
C GLY A 119 -0.02 2.47 15.34
N LEU A 120 -0.71 3.61 15.24
CA LEU A 120 -1.08 4.43 16.40
C LEU A 120 -2.48 4.08 16.90
N ASN A 121 -3.36 3.62 16.01
CA ASN A 121 -4.65 3.03 16.33
C ASN A 121 -4.64 1.52 16.08
N ASP A 122 -5.59 0.80 16.70
CA ASP A 122 -5.80 -0.62 16.43
C ASP A 122 -6.17 -0.85 14.97
N GLY A 123 -5.58 -1.90 14.41
CA GLY A 123 -5.72 -2.32 13.03
C GLY A 123 -6.92 -3.20 12.74
N VAL A 124 -6.74 -4.03 11.71
CA VAL A 124 -7.81 -4.80 11.07
C VAL A 124 -7.61 -6.31 11.10
N LEU A 125 -6.51 -6.83 11.66
CA LEU A 125 -6.32 -8.28 11.80
C LEU A 125 -7.21 -8.88 12.92
N ARG A 126 -8.52 -8.76 12.75
CA ARG A 126 -9.59 -9.18 13.66
C ARG A 126 -10.87 -9.43 12.88
N LYS A 127 -11.74 -10.27 13.42
CA LYS A 127 -13.00 -10.68 12.76
C LYS A 127 -14.05 -9.58 12.68
N HIS A 128 -14.13 -8.71 13.68
CA HIS A 128 -15.04 -7.58 13.70
C HIS A 128 -14.33 -6.30 14.14
N ALA A 129 -14.76 -5.17 13.58
CA ALA A 129 -14.20 -3.87 13.89
C ALA A 129 -15.30 -2.79 13.84
N VAL A 130 -15.23 -1.84 14.77
CA VAL A 130 -16.08 -0.65 14.77
C VAL A 130 -15.25 0.54 14.31
N PHE A 131 -15.76 1.26 13.32
CA PHE A 131 -15.17 2.48 12.79
C PHE A 131 -16.23 3.58 12.72
N ARG A 132 -15.81 4.84 12.83
CA ARG A 132 -16.70 5.95 12.43
C ARG A 132 -16.98 5.86 10.94
N GLU A 133 -18.18 6.24 10.51
CA GLU A 133 -18.56 6.27 9.08
C GLU A 133 -17.52 7.01 8.21
N LYS A 134 -16.97 8.12 8.72
CA LYS A 134 -15.94 8.90 8.02
C LYS A 134 -14.62 8.13 7.78
N GLY A 135 -14.32 7.10 8.57
CA GLY A 135 -13.14 6.26 8.42
C GLY A 135 -13.32 5.09 7.45
N LEU A 136 -14.48 4.98 6.80
CA LEU A 136 -14.81 3.93 5.84
C LEU A 136 -15.06 4.48 4.44
N ILE A 137 -14.72 3.68 3.43
CA ILE A 137 -15.05 3.90 2.02
C ILE A 137 -15.85 2.70 1.52
N LYS A 138 -16.97 2.97 0.86
CA LYS A 138 -17.73 1.95 0.14
C LYS A 138 -16.96 1.50 -1.11
N ILE A 139 -16.88 0.20 -1.30
CA ILE A 139 -16.15 -0.42 -2.39
C ILE A 139 -17.10 -0.78 -3.53
N PRO A 140 -16.74 -0.49 -4.80
CA PRO A 140 -17.53 -0.87 -5.97
C PRO A 140 -17.76 -2.38 -6.11
N ASP A 141 -18.84 -2.76 -6.77
CA ASP A 141 -19.26 -4.16 -6.84
C ASP A 141 -18.28 -5.05 -7.62
N PHE A 142 -17.56 -4.49 -8.59
CA PHE A 142 -16.60 -5.25 -9.40
C PHE A 142 -15.42 -5.80 -8.58
N LEU A 143 -15.11 -5.23 -7.40
CA LEU A 143 -14.03 -5.71 -6.54
C LEU A 143 -14.53 -6.68 -5.47
N SER A 144 -13.86 -7.82 -5.34
CA SER A 144 -13.98 -8.70 -4.18
C SER A 144 -13.39 -8.04 -2.93
N THR A 145 -13.73 -8.55 -1.74
CA THR A 145 -13.11 -8.09 -0.48
C THR A 145 -11.62 -8.42 -0.43
N VAL A 146 -11.20 -9.56 -1.01
CA VAL A 146 -9.78 -9.93 -1.16
C VAL A 146 -9.03 -8.86 -1.95
N GLU A 147 -9.53 -8.50 -3.13
CA GLU A 147 -8.95 -7.42 -3.95
C GLU A 147 -8.98 -6.07 -3.23
N ALA A 148 -10.14 -5.69 -2.68
CA ALA A 148 -10.33 -4.40 -2.02
C ALA A 148 -9.43 -4.23 -0.78
N SER A 149 -9.12 -5.31 -0.07
CA SER A 149 -8.22 -5.29 1.09
C SER A 149 -6.82 -4.78 0.76
N THR A 150 -6.42 -4.77 -0.50
CA THR A 150 -5.09 -4.36 -0.96
C THR A 150 -4.95 -2.85 -1.22
N LEU A 151 -6.07 -2.13 -1.20
CA LEU A 151 -6.17 -0.74 -1.62
C LEU A 151 -5.72 0.31 -0.58
N PRO A 152 -6.04 0.19 0.72
CA PRO A 152 -5.93 1.33 1.64
C PRO A 152 -4.52 1.89 1.82
N CYS A 153 -3.49 1.04 1.79
CA CYS A 153 -2.10 1.47 1.85
C CYS A 153 -1.44 1.41 0.47
N ALA A 154 -1.29 0.22 -0.11
CA ALA A 154 -0.41 0.04 -1.26
C ALA A 154 -0.92 0.75 -2.53
N ALA A 155 -2.19 0.53 -2.90
CA ALA A 155 -2.76 1.18 -4.07
C ALA A 155 -2.85 2.70 -3.90
N LEU A 156 -3.33 3.15 -2.74
CA LEU A 156 -3.46 4.58 -2.46
C LEU A 156 -2.11 5.31 -2.43
N THR A 157 -1.05 4.64 -1.95
CA THR A 157 0.32 5.16 -2.01
C THR A 157 0.78 5.33 -3.46
N ALA A 158 0.55 4.33 -4.30
CA ALA A 158 0.89 4.40 -5.73
C ALA A 158 0.10 5.51 -6.44
N TRP A 159 -1.19 5.64 -6.11
CA TRP A 159 -2.04 6.71 -6.63
C TRP A 159 -1.53 8.09 -6.24
N ASN A 160 -1.19 8.33 -4.97
CA ASN A 160 -0.64 9.60 -4.51
C ASN A 160 0.73 9.91 -5.15
N ALA A 161 1.56 8.89 -5.38
CA ALA A 161 2.85 9.07 -6.07
C ALA A 161 2.71 9.50 -7.53
N LEU A 162 1.66 9.05 -8.22
CA LEU A 162 1.41 9.34 -9.63
C LEU A 162 0.54 10.59 -9.84
N PHE A 163 -0.43 10.86 -8.97
CA PHE A 163 -1.46 11.88 -9.18
C PHE A 163 -1.58 12.90 -8.05
N GLY A 164 -0.78 12.75 -6.99
CA GLY A 164 -0.91 13.54 -5.76
C GLY A 164 -0.09 14.83 -5.70
N VAL A 165 0.60 15.21 -6.77
CA VAL A 165 1.29 16.52 -6.89
C VAL A 165 0.59 17.34 -7.97
N GLY A 166 0.02 18.48 -7.57
CA GLY A 166 -0.62 19.41 -8.50
C GLY A 166 0.37 19.88 -9.57
N GLY A 167 -0.08 19.88 -10.83
CA GLY A 167 0.75 20.23 -12.00
C GLY A 167 1.81 19.21 -12.39
N ARG A 168 1.89 18.06 -11.70
CA ARG A 168 2.82 16.96 -12.00
C ARG A 168 2.14 15.60 -11.87
N SER A 169 0.88 15.52 -12.29
CA SER A 169 0.19 14.24 -12.37
C SER A 169 0.73 13.45 -13.56
N LEU A 170 0.66 12.13 -13.48
CA LEU A 170 0.98 11.27 -14.60
C LEU A 170 0.03 11.56 -15.77
N GLU A 171 0.57 11.61 -16.98
CA GLU A 171 -0.17 11.83 -18.23
C GLU A 171 0.11 10.67 -19.21
N PRO A 172 -0.79 10.43 -20.19
CA PRO A 172 -0.53 9.46 -21.25
C PRO A 172 0.80 9.72 -21.96
N GLY A 173 1.54 8.66 -22.29
CA GLY A 173 2.87 8.74 -22.91
C GLY A 173 4.03 9.07 -21.97
N HIS A 174 3.77 9.48 -20.71
CA HIS A 174 4.84 9.61 -19.71
C HIS A 174 5.52 8.27 -19.41
N TRP A 175 6.74 8.32 -18.88
CA TRP A 175 7.51 7.19 -18.41
C TRP A 175 7.48 7.08 -16.88
N VAL A 176 7.15 5.88 -16.40
CA VAL A 176 7.17 5.52 -14.98
C VAL A 176 8.23 4.46 -14.74
N LEU A 177 9.12 4.70 -13.77
CA LEU A 177 10.04 3.67 -13.27
C LEU A 177 9.48 3.07 -11.98
N THR A 178 9.30 1.75 -11.96
CA THR A 178 8.88 1.01 -10.77
C THR A 178 9.98 0.07 -10.28
N GLN A 179 10.06 -0.10 -8.97
CA GLN A 179 11.10 -0.91 -8.33
C GLN A 179 10.52 -2.13 -7.62
N GLY A 180 10.98 -3.32 -8.01
CA GLY A 180 10.51 -4.59 -7.46
C GLY A 180 9.07 -4.93 -7.88
N SER A 181 8.59 -6.04 -7.33
CA SER A 181 7.28 -6.64 -7.65
C SER A 181 6.30 -6.59 -6.47
N GLY A 182 6.51 -5.66 -5.52
CA GLY A 182 5.66 -5.47 -4.36
C GLY A 182 4.43 -4.63 -4.68
N GLY A 183 3.45 -4.62 -3.77
CA GLY A 183 2.13 -4.02 -4.00
C GLY A 183 2.14 -2.61 -4.58
N VAL A 184 2.91 -1.68 -4.00
CA VAL A 184 2.97 -0.29 -4.49
C VAL A 184 3.47 -0.23 -5.93
N SER A 185 4.57 -0.91 -6.24
CA SER A 185 5.17 -0.92 -7.58
C SER A 185 4.27 -1.57 -8.62
N ILE A 186 3.56 -2.65 -8.24
CA ILE A 186 2.59 -3.30 -9.11
C ILE A 186 1.37 -2.39 -9.35
N PHE A 187 0.83 -1.72 -8.33
CA PHE A 187 -0.25 -0.75 -8.55
C PHE A 187 0.19 0.43 -9.41
N ALA A 188 1.40 0.96 -9.21
CA ALA A 188 1.91 2.05 -10.05
C ALA A 188 2.05 1.61 -11.51
N LEU A 189 2.54 0.39 -11.76
CA LEU A 189 2.57 -0.19 -13.10
C LEU A 189 1.15 -0.28 -13.69
N LEU A 190 0.20 -0.86 -12.96
CA LEU A 190 -1.18 -1.03 -13.43
C LEU A 190 -1.84 0.32 -13.77
N PHE A 191 -1.72 1.32 -12.90
CA PHE A 191 -2.26 2.65 -13.14
C PHE A 191 -1.60 3.34 -14.33
N ALA A 192 -0.27 3.22 -14.45
CA ALA A 192 0.46 3.78 -15.58
C ALA A 192 0.00 3.15 -16.91
N LYS A 193 -0.05 1.82 -16.99
CA LYS A 193 -0.49 1.14 -18.22
C LYS A 193 -1.95 1.43 -18.55
N ALA A 194 -2.83 1.48 -17.56
CA ALA A 194 -4.24 1.82 -17.73
C ALA A 194 -4.47 3.27 -18.22
N LEU A 195 -3.56 4.19 -17.90
CA LEU A 195 -3.59 5.57 -18.39
C LEU A 195 -3.00 5.72 -19.81
N GLY A 196 -2.26 4.72 -20.29
CA GLY A 196 -1.50 4.80 -21.55
C GLY A 196 -0.09 5.38 -21.39
N ALA A 197 0.49 5.30 -20.19
CA ALA A 197 1.90 5.59 -19.93
C ALA A 197 2.79 4.36 -20.20
N HIS A 198 4.09 4.60 -20.29
CA HIS A 198 5.12 3.58 -20.43
C HIS A 198 5.75 3.25 -19.07
N VAL A 199 6.19 2.01 -18.89
CA VAL A 199 6.75 1.52 -17.63
C VAL A 199 8.08 0.83 -17.86
N VAL A 200 9.11 1.29 -17.13
CA VAL A 200 10.33 0.51 -16.87
C VAL A 200 10.19 -0.08 -15.48
N ALA A 201 10.17 -1.41 -15.38
CA ALA A 201 10.13 -2.12 -14.09
C ALA A 201 11.52 -2.70 -13.76
N THR A 202 11.92 -2.65 -12.50
CA THR A 202 13.11 -3.36 -12.02
C THR A 202 12.74 -4.52 -11.10
N THR A 203 13.55 -5.58 -11.11
CA THR A 203 13.38 -6.72 -10.20
C THR A 203 14.74 -7.36 -9.88
N GLY A 204 14.84 -8.06 -8.76
CA GLY A 204 16.02 -8.87 -8.42
C GLY A 204 15.79 -10.37 -8.67
N ASP A 205 14.62 -10.72 -9.18
CA ASP A 205 14.16 -12.11 -9.34
C ASP A 205 13.80 -12.39 -10.80
N LYS A 206 14.58 -13.29 -11.42
CA LYS A 206 14.38 -13.73 -12.81
C LYS A 206 13.02 -14.40 -13.01
N GLY A 207 12.49 -15.09 -12.00
CA GLY A 207 11.19 -15.73 -12.04
C GLY A 207 10.01 -14.75 -12.11
N LYS A 208 10.25 -13.46 -11.82
CA LYS A 208 9.21 -12.41 -11.83
C LYS A 208 9.27 -11.51 -13.07
N GLU A 209 10.29 -11.64 -13.91
CA GLU A 209 10.47 -10.78 -15.08
C GLU A 209 9.33 -10.95 -16.09
N GLN A 210 8.95 -12.20 -16.39
CA GLN A 210 7.86 -12.46 -17.32
C GLN A 210 6.53 -11.92 -16.78
N LYS A 211 6.23 -12.11 -15.50
CA LYS A 211 5.02 -11.58 -14.86
C LYS A 211 4.94 -10.04 -14.98
N LEU A 212 6.06 -9.33 -14.85
CA LEU A 212 6.09 -7.87 -15.05
C LEU A 212 5.81 -7.46 -16.50
N LYS A 213 6.35 -8.22 -17.47
CA LYS A 213 6.08 -8.01 -18.91
C LYS A 213 4.61 -8.30 -19.25
N ASP A 214 4.04 -9.37 -18.70
CA ASP A 214 2.65 -9.75 -18.91
C ASP A 214 1.67 -8.70 -18.38
N LEU A 215 2.06 -7.95 -17.33
CA LEU A 215 1.33 -6.78 -16.85
C LEU A 215 1.51 -5.52 -17.71
N GLY A 216 2.37 -5.58 -18.73
CA GLY A 216 2.58 -4.51 -19.70
C GLY A 216 3.80 -3.63 -19.48
N ALA A 217 4.78 -4.04 -18.64
CA ALA A 217 6.05 -3.32 -18.56
C ALA A 217 6.76 -3.30 -19.93
N ASP A 218 7.11 -2.11 -20.41
CA ASP A 218 7.80 -1.89 -21.70
C ASP A 218 9.27 -2.36 -21.63
N LEU A 219 9.90 -2.23 -20.47
CA LEU A 219 11.21 -2.80 -20.17
C LEU A 219 11.21 -3.39 -18.76
N VAL A 220 11.83 -4.56 -18.61
CA VAL A 220 12.14 -5.14 -17.30
C VAL A 220 13.66 -5.26 -17.15
N ILE A 221 14.20 -4.66 -16.10
CA ILE A 221 15.64 -4.69 -15.78
C ILE A 221 15.87 -5.52 -14.53
N ASN A 222 16.70 -6.56 -14.64
CA ASN A 222 17.18 -7.28 -13.47
C ASN A 222 18.33 -6.49 -12.81
N TYR A 223 18.10 -5.89 -11.65
CA TYR A 223 19.12 -5.04 -11.01
C TYR A 223 20.30 -5.82 -10.43
N ARG A 224 20.20 -7.16 -10.31
CA ARG A 224 21.32 -8.01 -9.89
C ARG A 224 22.28 -8.29 -11.04
N ASP A 225 21.75 -8.44 -12.25
CA ASP A 225 22.55 -8.61 -13.46
C ASP A 225 23.05 -7.25 -14.00
N ASN A 226 22.30 -6.18 -13.74
CA ASN A 226 22.62 -4.82 -14.17
C ASN A 226 22.62 -3.85 -12.96
N PRO A 227 23.76 -3.67 -12.28
CA PRO A 227 23.87 -2.73 -11.15
C PRO A 227 23.75 -1.26 -11.57
N THR A 228 23.88 -0.96 -12.87
CA THR A 228 23.73 0.37 -13.47
C THR A 228 22.36 0.58 -14.10
N TRP A 229 21.32 -0.10 -13.56
CA TRP A 229 19.97 -0.13 -14.11
C TRP A 229 19.37 1.26 -14.35
N GLY A 230 19.75 2.28 -13.58
CA GLY A 230 19.23 3.64 -13.76
C GLY A 230 19.64 4.25 -15.10
N ARG A 231 20.91 4.07 -15.47
CA ARG A 231 21.42 4.50 -16.78
C ARG A 231 20.78 3.69 -17.91
N THR A 232 20.62 2.39 -17.73
CA THR A 232 19.97 1.54 -18.74
C THR A 232 18.51 1.94 -18.97
N ALA A 233 17.78 2.29 -17.91
CA ALA A 233 16.43 2.83 -18.03
C ALA A 233 16.44 4.15 -18.81
N MET A 234 17.31 5.10 -18.46
CA MET A 234 17.46 6.37 -19.18
C MET A 234 17.74 6.16 -20.67
N GLU A 235 18.77 5.37 -21.03
CA GLU A 235 19.14 5.11 -22.42
C GLU A 235 18.03 4.42 -23.21
N PHE A 236 17.27 3.54 -22.58
CA PHE A 236 16.11 2.91 -23.22
C PHE A 236 15.01 3.95 -23.51
N ILE A 237 14.70 4.82 -22.54
CA ILE A 237 13.68 5.87 -22.68
C ILE A 237 14.08 6.88 -23.76
N GLU A 238 15.35 7.30 -23.79
CA GLU A 238 15.88 8.21 -24.82
C GLU A 238 15.78 7.62 -26.23
N LYS A 239 16.02 6.31 -26.39
CA LYS A 239 15.83 5.61 -27.67
C LYS A 239 14.38 5.60 -28.15
N GLN A 240 13.42 5.77 -27.23
CA GLN A 240 12.00 5.92 -27.55
C GLN A 240 11.57 7.40 -27.69
N GLY A 241 12.51 8.35 -27.65
CA GLY A 241 12.25 9.78 -27.77
C GLY A 241 11.86 10.48 -26.47
N GLY A 242 11.99 9.81 -25.31
CA GLY A 242 11.80 10.43 -24.00
C GLY A 242 13.08 11.07 -23.44
N THR A 243 12.99 11.65 -22.24
CA THR A 243 14.13 12.32 -21.57
C THR A 243 14.41 11.74 -20.17
N GLY A 244 13.96 10.51 -19.93
CA GLY A 244 13.95 9.85 -18.61
C GLY A 244 12.54 9.66 -18.05
N ALA A 245 12.45 9.08 -16.85
CA ALA A 245 11.18 8.81 -16.19
C ALA A 245 10.60 10.08 -15.55
N GLN A 246 9.37 10.44 -15.90
CA GLN A 246 8.63 11.53 -15.24
C GLN A 246 8.24 11.15 -13.81
N HIS A 247 8.02 9.87 -13.53
CA HIS A 247 7.78 9.37 -12.17
C HIS A 247 8.69 8.20 -11.84
N VAL A 248 9.36 8.26 -10.69
CA VAL A 248 10.10 7.14 -10.11
C VAL A 248 9.47 6.74 -8.79
N ILE A 249 9.06 5.47 -8.70
CA ILE A 249 8.48 4.86 -7.49
C ILE A 249 9.63 4.25 -6.68
N GLU A 250 10.17 5.05 -5.76
CA GLU A 250 11.35 4.71 -4.97
C GLU A 250 10.96 3.97 -3.69
N VAL A 251 11.13 2.64 -3.69
CA VAL A 251 10.81 1.76 -2.56
C VAL A 251 12.04 1.17 -1.90
N GLY A 252 13.19 1.14 -2.59
CA GLY A 252 14.44 0.66 -2.04
C GLY A 252 15.06 1.65 -1.05
N GLY A 253 14.90 2.96 -1.27
CA GLY A 253 15.44 3.98 -0.37
C GLY A 253 16.92 4.27 -0.64
N GLU A 254 17.73 4.35 0.41
CA GLU A 254 19.08 4.92 0.35
C GLU A 254 20.02 4.19 -0.64
N THR A 255 19.87 2.87 -0.82
CA THR A 255 20.74 2.08 -1.70
C THR A 255 20.37 2.14 -3.18
N THR A 256 19.15 2.53 -3.49
CA THR A 256 18.62 2.60 -4.87
C THR A 256 18.51 4.02 -5.39
N MET A 257 18.53 5.02 -4.50
CA MET A 257 18.38 6.43 -4.83
C MET A 257 19.37 6.91 -5.90
N GLU A 258 20.63 6.46 -5.87
CA GLU A 258 21.65 6.82 -6.87
C GLU A 258 21.22 6.46 -8.29
N GLN A 259 20.60 5.31 -8.46
CA GLN A 259 20.14 4.83 -9.76
C GLN A 259 18.80 5.45 -10.16
N SER A 260 17.93 5.76 -9.21
CA SER A 260 16.72 6.55 -9.47
C SER A 260 17.04 7.95 -10.00
N LEU A 261 18.04 8.61 -9.42
CA LEU A 261 18.54 9.91 -9.92
C LEU A 261 19.14 9.81 -11.33
N LYS A 262 19.72 8.67 -11.70
CA LYS A 262 20.23 8.43 -13.07
C LYS A 262 19.13 8.14 -14.10
N ALA A 263 17.93 7.76 -13.65
CA ALA A 263 16.82 7.39 -14.52
C ALA A 263 15.75 8.49 -14.66
N VAL A 264 15.65 9.39 -13.68
CA VAL A 264 14.63 10.43 -13.65
C VAL A 264 14.86 11.46 -14.75
N ALA A 265 13.78 11.93 -15.37
CA ALA A 265 13.84 13.07 -16.28
C ALA A 265 14.14 14.37 -15.52
N PRO A 266 14.69 15.40 -16.19
CA PRO A 266 14.62 16.76 -15.69
C PRO A 266 13.18 17.12 -15.29
N GLU A 267 13.02 17.75 -14.13
CA GLU A 267 11.73 18.04 -13.48
C GLU A 267 10.85 16.82 -13.16
N GLY A 268 11.35 15.61 -13.34
CA GLY A 268 10.67 14.38 -12.94
C GLY A 268 10.56 14.26 -11.42
N LEU A 269 9.61 13.44 -10.97
CA LEU A 269 9.29 13.24 -9.57
C LEU A 269 9.79 11.88 -9.07
N ILE A 270 10.71 11.90 -8.12
CA ILE A 270 11.07 10.72 -7.32
C ILE A 270 10.21 10.71 -6.05
N SER A 271 9.28 9.75 -5.98
CA SER A 271 8.42 9.54 -4.82
C SER A 271 9.04 8.52 -3.87
N ILE A 272 9.58 9.00 -2.75
CA ILE A 272 10.15 8.17 -1.68
C ILE A 272 9.01 7.53 -0.88
N ILE A 273 8.90 6.22 -1.00
CA ILE A 273 7.85 5.42 -0.38
C ILE A 273 8.42 4.49 0.68
N GLY A 274 9.53 3.84 0.36
CA GLY A 274 10.08 2.75 1.15
C GLY A 274 11.54 2.93 1.52
N PHE A 275 11.97 2.05 2.42
CA PHE A 275 13.32 1.93 2.96
C PHE A 275 13.73 0.45 2.95
N LEU A 276 13.29 -0.30 1.93
CA LEU A 276 13.52 -1.75 1.83
C LEU A 276 15.01 -2.11 1.69
N GLY A 277 15.81 -1.16 1.22
CA GLY A 277 17.21 -1.31 0.88
C GLY A 277 18.12 -0.58 1.87
N GLY A 278 18.90 -1.39 2.58
CA GLY A 278 20.24 -1.06 3.09
C GLY A 278 20.34 -0.23 4.36
N ASN A 279 21.59 -0.03 4.74
CA ASN A 279 21.99 0.71 5.93
C ASN A 279 22.14 2.20 5.57
N PRO A 280 21.59 3.16 6.35
CA PRO A 280 21.82 4.59 6.12
C PRO A 280 23.30 4.98 5.99
N ALA A 281 24.21 4.18 6.56
CA ALA A 281 25.65 4.35 6.39
C ALA A 281 26.17 4.11 4.95
N GLU A 282 25.39 3.46 4.09
CA GLU A 282 25.71 3.18 2.68
C GLU A 282 25.21 4.28 1.73
N ARG A 283 24.65 5.36 2.27
CA ARG A 283 24.16 6.50 1.50
C ARG A 283 25.29 7.12 0.67
N LYS A 284 25.08 7.17 -0.66
CA LYS A 284 26.01 7.79 -1.61
C LYS A 284 25.50 9.08 -2.25
N THR A 285 24.28 9.48 -1.92
CA THR A 285 23.58 10.61 -2.58
C THR A 285 23.29 11.75 -1.61
N GLY A 286 23.30 12.97 -2.12
CA GLY A 286 23.08 14.21 -1.38
C GLY A 286 22.25 15.22 -2.15
N PHE A 287 22.09 16.43 -1.58
CA PHE A 287 21.29 17.48 -2.21
C PHE A 287 21.81 17.87 -3.61
N TRP A 288 23.13 17.77 -3.81
CA TRP A 288 23.77 18.09 -5.08
C TRP A 288 23.28 17.18 -6.22
N ASP A 289 22.98 15.91 -5.96
CA ASP A 289 22.49 15.01 -7.00
C ASP A 289 21.06 15.36 -7.45
N CYS A 290 20.24 15.85 -6.52
CA CYS A 290 18.91 16.38 -6.83
C CYS A 290 19.03 17.65 -7.71
N PHE A 291 20.02 18.50 -7.43
CA PHE A 291 20.30 19.69 -8.21
C PHE A 291 20.78 19.35 -9.63
N THR A 292 21.74 18.42 -9.78
CA THR A 292 22.27 18.04 -11.09
C THR A 292 21.25 17.32 -11.96
N SER A 293 20.34 16.54 -11.36
CA SER A 293 19.25 15.87 -12.07
C SER A 293 18.06 16.80 -12.35
N ALA A 294 18.05 18.01 -11.78
CA ALA A 294 16.93 18.96 -11.81
C ALA A 294 15.57 18.33 -11.45
N CYS A 295 15.56 17.31 -10.58
CA CYS A 295 14.36 16.55 -10.23
C CYS A 295 13.70 17.07 -8.95
N LEU A 296 12.49 16.58 -8.68
CA LEU A 296 11.81 16.76 -7.40
C LEU A 296 11.89 15.44 -6.61
N VAL A 297 12.25 15.53 -5.33
CA VAL A 297 12.24 14.39 -4.41
C VAL A 297 11.22 14.66 -3.31
N ARG A 298 10.26 13.75 -3.14
CA ARG A 298 9.15 13.91 -2.18
C ARG A 298 8.91 12.62 -1.40
N GLY A 299 8.71 12.73 -0.08
CA GLY A 299 8.16 11.64 0.73
C GLY A 299 6.65 11.49 0.55
N VAL A 300 6.18 10.25 0.42
CA VAL A 300 4.75 9.93 0.28
C VAL A 300 4.17 9.40 1.61
N LEU A 301 3.03 9.95 2.02
CA LEU A 301 2.29 9.52 3.22
C LEU A 301 0.94 8.92 2.79
N VAL A 302 0.97 7.69 2.27
CA VAL A 302 -0.20 6.98 1.74
C VAL A 302 -1.06 7.91 0.88
N GLY A 303 -2.26 8.31 1.32
CA GLY A 303 -3.09 9.31 0.66
C GLY A 303 -4.34 9.68 1.47
N SER A 304 -5.11 10.64 0.97
CA SER A 304 -6.37 11.10 1.57
C SER A 304 -7.57 10.24 1.17
N LYS A 305 -8.69 10.38 1.89
CA LYS A 305 -9.96 9.75 1.54
C LYS A 305 -10.45 10.19 0.18
N LYS A 306 -10.29 11.48 -0.17
CA LYS A 306 -10.60 11.98 -1.53
C LYS A 306 -9.77 11.26 -2.59
N GLN A 307 -8.45 11.16 -2.40
CA GLN A 307 -7.57 10.44 -3.33
C GLN A 307 -7.98 8.97 -3.50
N PHE A 308 -8.43 8.32 -2.43
CA PHE A 308 -8.95 6.94 -2.52
C PHE A 308 -10.25 6.89 -3.36
N ARG A 309 -11.18 7.83 -3.18
CA ARG A 309 -12.37 7.90 -4.06
C ARG A 309 -12.00 8.13 -5.53
N ASP A 310 -11.07 9.05 -5.80
CA ASP A 310 -10.59 9.31 -7.16
C ASP A 310 -9.94 8.05 -7.77
N MET A 311 -9.12 7.34 -6.98
CA MET A 311 -8.50 6.06 -7.37
C MET A 311 -9.54 5.00 -7.70
N LEU A 312 -10.58 4.82 -6.87
CA LEU A 312 -11.65 3.85 -7.13
C LEU A 312 -12.41 4.19 -8.42
N SER A 313 -12.71 5.46 -8.65
CA SER A 313 -13.36 5.92 -9.89
C SER A 313 -12.50 5.60 -11.12
N PHE A 314 -11.19 5.82 -11.04
CA PHE A 314 -10.28 5.47 -12.12
C PHE A 314 -10.20 3.95 -12.34
N MET A 315 -10.12 3.17 -11.26
CA MET A 315 -10.08 1.71 -11.36
C MET A 315 -11.34 1.14 -12.00
N GLU A 316 -12.51 1.70 -11.68
CA GLU A 316 -13.78 1.32 -12.28
C GLU A 316 -13.83 1.69 -13.77
N ASP A 317 -13.47 2.93 -14.13
CA ASP A 317 -13.45 3.41 -15.52
C ASP A 317 -12.48 2.62 -16.41
N LYS A 318 -11.28 2.31 -15.89
CA LYS A 318 -10.23 1.61 -16.63
C LYS A 318 -10.25 0.08 -16.47
N GLY A 319 -11.16 -0.45 -15.65
CA GLY A 319 -11.21 -1.88 -15.34
C GLY A 319 -9.95 -2.41 -14.65
N VAL A 320 -9.24 -1.58 -13.88
CA VAL A 320 -8.01 -1.98 -13.18
C VAL A 320 -8.37 -2.85 -11.98
N ARG A 321 -7.83 -4.07 -11.97
CA ARG A 321 -7.96 -5.00 -10.84
C ARG A 321 -6.64 -5.17 -10.09
N PRO A 322 -6.67 -5.28 -8.74
CA PRO A 322 -5.50 -5.62 -7.94
C PRO A 322 -4.85 -6.95 -8.34
N VAL A 323 -3.53 -7.01 -8.27
CA VAL A 323 -2.78 -8.27 -8.34
C VAL A 323 -2.56 -8.78 -6.91
N VAL A 324 -3.31 -9.82 -6.57
CA VAL A 324 -3.15 -10.60 -5.33
C VAL A 324 -2.18 -11.74 -5.61
N ASP A 325 -1.31 -12.03 -4.66
CA ASP A 325 -0.39 -13.16 -4.77
C ASP A 325 -1.18 -14.48 -4.92
N GLU A 326 -0.63 -15.42 -5.71
CA GLU A 326 -1.26 -16.74 -5.91
C GLU A 326 -1.46 -17.49 -4.59
N LYS A 327 -0.59 -17.26 -3.59
CA LYS A 327 -0.71 -17.83 -2.26
C LYS A 327 -1.44 -16.86 -1.33
N THR A 328 -2.71 -17.15 -1.06
CA THR A 328 -3.47 -16.57 0.05
C THR A 328 -3.32 -17.41 1.32
N PHE A 329 -3.60 -16.80 2.47
CA PHE A 329 -3.50 -17.42 3.78
C PHE A 329 -4.84 -17.38 4.49
N LYS A 330 -5.12 -18.38 5.34
CA LYS A 330 -6.25 -18.32 6.26
C LYS A 330 -5.88 -17.46 7.48
N PHE A 331 -6.89 -16.88 8.12
CA PHE A 331 -6.77 -16.09 9.35
C PHE A 331 -5.85 -16.74 10.40
N GLU A 332 -6.01 -18.03 10.65
CA GLU A 332 -5.26 -18.77 11.67
C GLU A 332 -3.77 -18.93 11.34
N LYS A 333 -3.38 -18.64 10.09
CA LYS A 333 -2.02 -18.74 9.56
C LYS A 333 -1.32 -17.38 9.47
N ALA A 334 -1.72 -16.41 10.30
CA ALA A 334 -1.17 -15.06 10.28
C ALA A 334 0.36 -15.02 10.37
N ARG A 335 0.96 -15.81 11.27
CA ARG A 335 2.43 -15.89 11.39
C ARG A 335 3.10 -16.36 10.09
N GLU A 336 2.56 -17.40 9.47
CA GLU A 336 3.09 -17.93 8.19
C GLU A 336 2.98 -16.88 7.07
N ALA A 337 1.91 -16.07 7.07
CA ALA A 337 1.76 -14.97 6.10
C ALA A 337 2.81 -13.87 6.30
N TYR A 338 3.13 -13.52 7.56
CA TYR A 338 4.19 -12.57 7.90
C TYR A 338 5.57 -13.09 7.49
N GLU A 339 5.87 -14.35 7.77
CA GLU A 339 7.12 -15.01 7.37
C GLU A 339 7.24 -15.08 5.84
N TYR A 340 6.14 -15.35 5.13
CA TYR A 340 6.10 -15.36 3.67
C TYR A 340 6.36 -13.95 3.07
N LEU A 341 5.77 -12.91 3.67
CA LEU A 341 6.04 -11.53 3.28
C LEU A 341 7.52 -11.17 3.52
N LEU A 342 8.07 -11.52 4.68
CA LEU A 342 9.48 -11.27 5.02
C LEU A 342 10.44 -11.95 4.05
N ALA A 343 10.10 -13.17 3.59
CA ALA A 343 10.90 -13.91 2.62
C ALA A 343 10.85 -13.31 1.20
N GLN A 344 10.02 -12.29 0.94
CA GLN A 344 9.90 -11.59 -0.35
C GLN A 344 9.59 -12.50 -1.57
N LYS A 345 8.99 -13.67 -1.33
CA LYS A 345 8.65 -14.65 -2.36
C LYS A 345 7.40 -14.28 -3.17
N PHE A 346 6.65 -13.29 -2.71
CA PHE A 346 5.36 -12.89 -3.26
C PHE A 346 5.48 -11.99 -4.51
N PHE A 347 4.38 -11.87 -5.24
CA PHE A 347 4.16 -10.95 -6.35
C PHE A 347 2.86 -10.18 -6.12
N GLY A 348 2.90 -8.84 -6.12
CA GLY A 348 1.74 -8.02 -5.78
C GLY A 348 1.51 -7.96 -4.27
N LYS A 349 0.36 -8.45 -3.79
CA LYS A 349 -0.08 -8.31 -2.39
C LYS A 349 -0.39 -9.66 -1.74
N VAL A 350 0.19 -9.89 -0.56
CA VAL A 350 -0.14 -11.04 0.30
C VAL A 350 -1.42 -10.74 1.06
N VAL A 351 -2.40 -11.64 0.99
CA VAL A 351 -3.72 -11.49 1.61
C VAL A 351 -4.01 -12.66 2.54
N MET A 352 -4.63 -12.34 3.67
CA MET A 352 -5.25 -13.28 4.59
C MET A 352 -6.78 -13.17 4.49
N GLU A 353 -7.44 -14.30 4.27
CA GLU A 353 -8.90 -14.44 4.30
C GLU A 353 -9.34 -14.66 5.76
N VAL A 354 -10.19 -13.76 6.26
CA VAL A 354 -10.57 -13.65 7.67
C VAL A 354 -11.89 -14.35 7.96
N GLN A 355 -12.87 -14.15 7.09
CA GLN A 355 -14.17 -14.79 7.12
C GLN A 355 -14.55 -15.19 5.69
N ASN A 356 -15.24 -16.32 5.58
CA ASN A 356 -15.75 -16.85 4.31
C ASN A 356 -17.17 -16.35 4.05
#